data_AF-A0A931ZQ46-F1
#
_entry.id   AF-A0A931ZQ46-F1
#
_cell.length_a   1.000
_cell.length_b   1.000
_cell.length_c   1.000
_cell.angle_alpha   90.00
_cell.angle_beta   90.00
_cell.angle_gamma   90.00
#
_symmetry.space_group_name_H-M   'P 1'
#
loop_
_entity.id
_entity.type
_entity.pdbx_description
1 polymer ?
#
loop_
_entity_poly.entity_id
_entity_poly.type
_entity_poly.pdbx_seq_one_letter_code
_entity_poly.pdbx_strand_id
1 'polypeptide(L)'
;MEPIRDNKNLPIPERKPEDVSYQVMPHLSEKQSAPQQVVKPEPEVTASLGAPARPSFFKSKGFFVSLITFLVIIVGTLGYLWYANRDQSRQPDTVVSRLPKVWLMQYFNTEACQDPVVCGDEADPESDGLSNLDEFKAGTSPVSPDTDEDGLADGDEVNVYKTDPVLKYTDRRTIAVQADYNDGHSLKNNYDPLTPGILLTETRISQITADATTFGLHEPTITTLGVSNGNQSSSNQTKTISVFIENKEFLPETSFINRGDTVVWLNKDSDQHKVKYNLTSELPNFDSQVLGLDQTFSFTFDVAGTYNYFDELSPEITGVIEVR
;
A
#
# COMPACT_ATOMS: atom_id res chain seq x y z
N MET A 1 21.65 -60.46 -9.23
CA MET A 1 22.51 -59.32 -8.85
C MET A 1 22.80 -58.55 -10.13
N GLU A 2 21.93 -57.59 -10.44
CA GLU A 2 22.06 -56.69 -11.59
C GLU A 2 22.69 -55.37 -11.13
N PRO A 3 23.52 -54.71 -11.95
CA PRO A 3 24.08 -53.40 -11.63
C PRO A 3 23.08 -52.28 -11.99
N ILE A 4 22.87 -51.37 -11.04
CA ILE A 4 22.06 -50.15 -11.20
C ILE A 4 22.81 -49.19 -12.13
N ARG A 5 22.12 -48.72 -13.16
CA ARG A 5 22.62 -47.80 -14.20
C ARG A 5 22.59 -46.35 -13.71
N ASP A 6 23.65 -45.63 -14.03
CA ASP A 6 23.76 -44.17 -14.01
C ASP A 6 22.61 -43.52 -14.80
N ASN A 7 21.95 -42.53 -14.19
CA ASN A 7 21.05 -41.63 -14.93
C ASN A 7 21.70 -40.25 -15.07
N LYS A 8 21.77 -39.82 -16.33
CA LYS A 8 22.47 -38.65 -16.84
C LYS A 8 21.64 -37.38 -16.67
N ASN A 9 22.38 -36.28 -16.49
CA ASN A 9 22.01 -34.88 -16.72
C ASN A 9 20.91 -34.68 -17.78
N LEU A 10 19.83 -33.98 -17.38
CA LEU A 10 18.93 -33.26 -18.26
C LEU A 10 19.24 -31.75 -18.16
N PRO A 11 19.43 -31.03 -19.29
CA PRO A 11 19.71 -29.60 -19.27
C PRO A 11 18.43 -28.78 -19.03
N ILE A 12 18.55 -27.77 -18.15
CA ILE A 12 17.53 -26.76 -17.88
C ILE A 12 17.57 -25.72 -19.02
N PRO A 13 16.44 -25.33 -19.62
CA PRO A 13 16.43 -24.30 -20.65
C PRO A 13 16.61 -22.90 -20.05
N GLU A 14 17.60 -22.20 -20.59
CA GLU A 14 17.98 -20.82 -20.30
C GLU A 14 16.87 -19.84 -20.77
N ARG A 15 16.23 -19.11 -19.85
CA ARG A 15 15.33 -18.01 -20.21
C ARG A 15 16.15 -16.75 -20.48
N LYS A 16 16.01 -16.21 -21.70
CA LYS A 16 16.46 -14.86 -22.05
C LYS A 16 15.73 -13.81 -21.21
N PRO A 17 16.40 -12.70 -20.82
CA PRO A 17 15.72 -11.54 -20.26
C PRO A 17 14.93 -10.82 -21.37
N GLU A 18 13.63 -10.63 -21.15
CA GLU A 18 12.80 -9.76 -21.99
C GLU A 18 13.06 -8.30 -21.62
N ASP A 19 13.41 -7.52 -22.65
CA ASP A 19 13.71 -6.10 -22.63
C ASP A 19 12.41 -5.30 -22.54
N VAL A 20 12.08 -4.78 -21.35
CA VAL A 20 10.93 -3.88 -21.15
C VAL A 20 11.35 -2.45 -21.50
N SER A 21 11.28 -2.15 -22.79
CA SER A 21 11.39 -0.80 -23.34
C SER A 21 10.17 0.04 -22.90
N TYR A 22 10.37 0.94 -21.94
CA TYR A 22 9.40 1.99 -21.61
C TYR A 22 9.28 3.00 -22.76
N GLN A 23 8.14 3.03 -23.45
CA GLN A 23 7.84 4.11 -24.40
C GLN A 23 7.48 5.39 -23.65
N VAL A 24 8.35 6.39 -23.82
CA VAL A 24 8.17 7.79 -23.43
C VAL A 24 7.08 8.43 -24.32
N MET A 25 6.04 9.00 -23.71
CA MET A 25 5.05 9.84 -24.42
C MET A 25 5.66 11.20 -24.77
N PRO A 26 5.51 11.72 -26.01
CA PRO A 26 5.87 13.09 -26.32
C PRO A 26 4.73 14.10 -26.09
N HIS A 27 5.17 15.29 -25.69
CA HIS A 27 4.47 16.48 -25.23
C HIS A 27 3.44 17.10 -26.20
N LEU A 28 2.48 17.82 -25.60
CA LEU A 28 1.60 18.81 -26.24
C LEU A 28 2.40 19.95 -26.91
N SER A 29 1.96 20.37 -28.11
CA SER A 29 2.04 21.77 -28.55
C SER A 29 1.03 22.09 -29.68
N GLU A 30 -0.03 22.82 -29.29
CA GLU A 30 -0.49 24.10 -29.86
C GLU A 30 -0.58 24.34 -31.38
N LYS A 31 -1.79 24.73 -31.85
CA LYS A 31 -2.13 25.82 -32.81
C LYS A 31 -3.56 25.63 -33.35
N GLN A 32 -4.42 26.60 -33.65
CA GLN A 32 -4.36 28.08 -33.65
C GLN A 32 -5.81 28.60 -33.80
N SER A 33 -6.11 29.77 -33.23
CA SER A 33 -7.38 30.52 -33.38
C SER A 33 -7.50 31.28 -34.71
N ALA A 34 -8.73 31.33 -35.24
CA ALA A 34 -9.52 32.43 -35.86
C ALA A 34 -8.89 33.28 -37.02
N PRO A 35 -9.67 33.95 -37.93
CA PRO A 35 -10.67 34.98 -37.56
C PRO A 35 -11.95 35.08 -38.44
N GLN A 36 -12.90 35.87 -37.93
CA GLN A 36 -14.16 36.30 -38.55
C GLN A 36 -14.03 37.48 -39.54
N GLN A 37 -15.14 37.69 -40.28
CA GLN A 37 -15.73 38.93 -40.85
C GLN A 37 -15.41 39.29 -42.31
N VAL A 38 -16.48 39.48 -43.13
CA VAL A 38 -16.73 40.68 -43.99
C VAL A 38 -18.25 40.80 -44.29
N VAL A 39 -18.74 42.04 -44.39
CA VAL A 39 -20.12 42.57 -44.45
C VAL A 39 -20.56 42.95 -45.89
N LYS A 40 -21.89 43.11 -46.11
CA LYS A 40 -22.61 44.12 -46.96
C LYS A 40 -23.19 43.68 -48.35
N PRO A 41 -24.19 44.40 -48.95
CA PRO A 41 -25.59 44.66 -48.54
C PRO A 41 -26.68 44.17 -49.56
N GLU A 42 -27.92 44.31 -49.11
CA GLU A 42 -29.23 44.42 -49.79
C GLU A 42 -29.29 45.19 -51.13
N PRO A 43 -30.32 44.89 -51.96
CA PRO A 43 -31.12 45.97 -52.52
C PRO A 43 -32.64 45.78 -52.37
N GLU A 44 -33.31 46.90 -52.08
CA GLU A 44 -34.75 47.14 -52.25
C GLU A 44 -35.20 46.92 -53.70
N VAL A 45 -36.37 46.32 -53.90
CA VAL A 45 -37.24 46.62 -55.06
C VAL A 45 -38.70 46.69 -54.61
N THR A 46 -39.24 47.90 -54.65
CA THR A 46 -40.67 48.22 -54.60
C THR A 46 -41.34 48.01 -55.96
N ALA A 47 -42.47 47.30 -56.00
CA ALA A 47 -43.49 47.40 -57.06
C ALA A 47 -44.83 46.91 -56.47
N SER A 48 -45.79 47.79 -56.18
CA SER A 48 -46.82 48.37 -57.08
C SER A 48 -48.05 47.47 -57.27
N LEU A 49 -49.21 48.12 -57.13
CA LEU A 49 -50.55 47.58 -56.90
C LEU A 49 -51.11 46.66 -57.99
N GLY A 50 -51.92 45.70 -57.55
CA GLY A 50 -52.91 45.02 -58.38
C GLY A 50 -53.92 44.24 -57.52
N ALA A 51 -55.02 44.87 -57.12
CA ALA A 51 -56.23 44.13 -56.72
C ALA A 51 -56.98 43.70 -57.98
N PRO A 52 -57.52 42.47 -58.03
CA PRO A 52 -58.99 42.42 -57.97
C PRO A 52 -59.57 41.20 -57.24
N ALA A 53 -60.84 41.40 -56.87
CA ALA A 53 -61.91 40.43 -56.68
C ALA A 53 -61.87 39.47 -55.48
N ARG A 54 -62.70 39.83 -54.49
CA ARG A 54 -63.31 38.92 -53.51
C ARG A 54 -64.07 37.79 -54.21
N PRO A 55 -64.05 36.59 -53.63
CA PRO A 55 -65.28 35.84 -53.43
C PRO A 55 -65.69 35.87 -51.95
N SER A 56 -67.00 36.00 -51.79
CA SER A 56 -67.76 36.12 -50.56
C SER A 56 -67.69 34.89 -49.66
N PHE A 57 -67.47 35.14 -48.37
CA PHE A 57 -68.15 34.54 -47.20
C PHE A 57 -68.58 33.06 -47.28
N PHE A 58 -67.84 32.21 -46.55
CA PHE A 58 -68.48 31.17 -45.73
C PHE A 58 -68.33 31.54 -44.25
N LYS A 59 -69.44 31.95 -43.64
CA LYS A 59 -69.59 32.12 -42.19
C LYS A 59 -69.62 30.73 -41.54
N SER A 60 -68.59 30.36 -40.78
CA SER A 60 -68.77 29.47 -39.62
C SER A 60 -67.87 29.95 -38.47
N LYS A 61 -68.33 31.01 -37.79
CA LYS A 61 -67.68 31.56 -36.58
C LYS A 61 -67.59 30.56 -35.41
N GLY A 62 -68.13 29.34 -35.55
CA GLY A 62 -68.02 28.27 -34.55
C GLY A 62 -66.96 27.21 -34.83
N PHE A 63 -66.47 27.05 -36.07
CA PHE A 63 -65.58 25.93 -36.40
C PHE A 63 -64.10 26.25 -36.15
N PHE A 64 -63.67 27.48 -36.47
CA PHE A 64 -62.28 27.90 -36.24
C PHE A 64 -61.94 28.10 -34.76
N VAL A 65 -62.88 28.55 -33.94
CA VAL A 65 -62.65 28.68 -32.49
C VAL A 65 -62.51 27.30 -31.86
N SER A 66 -63.34 26.34 -32.26
CA SER A 66 -63.25 24.93 -31.82
C SER A 66 -61.92 24.28 -32.20
N LEU A 67 -61.46 24.47 -33.44
CA LEU A 67 -60.19 23.95 -33.93
C LEU A 67 -58.99 24.55 -33.17
N ILE A 68 -59.01 25.86 -32.89
CA ILE A 68 -57.97 26.54 -32.13
C ILE A 68 -57.97 26.05 -30.67
N THR A 69 -59.14 25.90 -30.03
CA THR A 69 -59.20 25.36 -28.66
C THR A 69 -58.72 23.91 -28.59
N PHE A 70 -59.03 23.10 -29.60
CA PHE A 70 -58.57 21.72 -29.67
C PHE A 70 -57.05 21.64 -29.87
N LEU A 71 -56.48 22.52 -30.71
CA LEU A 71 -55.03 22.66 -30.88
C LEU A 71 -54.33 23.09 -29.58
N VAL A 72 -54.88 24.05 -28.84
CA VAL A 72 -54.31 24.49 -27.55
C VAL A 72 -54.34 23.37 -26.52
N ILE A 73 -55.43 22.59 -26.47
CA ILE A 73 -55.52 21.41 -25.59
C ILE A 73 -54.52 20.35 -26.01
N ILE A 74 -54.37 20.04 -27.30
CA ILE A 74 -53.40 19.06 -27.81
C ILE A 74 -51.96 19.51 -27.50
N VAL A 75 -51.62 20.78 -27.74
CA VAL A 75 -50.29 21.30 -27.44
C VAL A 75 -50.04 21.30 -25.94
N GLY A 76 -51.05 21.62 -25.13
CA GLY A 76 -50.99 21.55 -23.67
C GLY A 76 -50.83 20.12 -23.14
N THR A 77 -51.55 19.14 -23.70
CA THR A 77 -51.43 17.73 -23.30
C THR A 77 -50.13 17.12 -23.79
N LEU A 78 -49.66 17.43 -25.00
CA LEU A 78 -48.35 17.02 -25.49
C LEU A 78 -47.22 17.67 -24.70
N GLY A 79 -47.36 18.95 -24.34
CA GLY A 79 -46.42 19.65 -23.46
C GLY A 79 -46.40 19.08 -22.05
N TYR A 80 -47.58 18.74 -21.49
CA TYR A 80 -47.70 18.07 -20.19
C TYR A 80 -47.15 16.65 -20.22
N LEU A 81 -47.42 15.87 -21.27
CA LEU A 81 -46.85 14.53 -21.45
C LEU A 81 -45.34 14.60 -21.65
N TRP A 82 -44.84 15.57 -22.41
CA TRP A 82 -43.39 15.78 -22.56
C TRP A 82 -42.74 16.22 -21.25
N TYR A 83 -43.38 17.13 -20.51
CA TYR A 83 -42.91 17.59 -19.20
C TYR A 83 -42.93 16.45 -18.16
N ALA A 84 -44.04 15.71 -18.06
CA ALA A 84 -44.18 14.56 -17.16
C ALA A 84 -43.26 13.39 -17.53
N ASN A 85 -42.85 13.30 -18.80
CA ASN A 85 -41.92 12.28 -19.29
C ASN A 85 -40.46 12.77 -19.38
N ARG A 86 -40.15 14.00 -18.94
CA ARG A 86 -38.80 14.59 -19.06
C ARG A 86 -37.82 14.13 -17.98
N ASP A 87 -38.31 13.55 -16.89
CA ASP A 87 -37.50 13.31 -15.69
C ASP A 87 -37.07 11.83 -15.51
N GLN A 88 -37.22 10.97 -16.52
CA GLN A 88 -36.90 9.54 -16.37
C GLN A 88 -35.55 9.10 -16.96
N SER A 89 -34.68 10.03 -17.37
CA SER A 89 -33.37 9.68 -17.94
C SER A 89 -32.22 10.57 -17.46
N ARG A 90 -32.28 11.05 -16.21
CA ARG A 90 -31.05 11.28 -15.44
C ARG A 90 -30.88 10.11 -14.49
N GLN A 91 -30.35 9.00 -15.01
CA GLN A 91 -29.57 8.13 -14.13
C GLN A 91 -28.45 9.04 -13.59
N PRO A 92 -28.27 9.20 -12.26
CA PRO A 92 -27.06 9.83 -11.76
C PRO A 92 -25.89 9.08 -12.41
N ASP A 93 -24.86 9.78 -12.88
CA ASP A 93 -23.64 9.14 -13.39
C ASP A 93 -23.23 8.10 -12.35
N THR A 94 -23.50 6.83 -12.64
CA THR A 94 -23.19 5.75 -11.70
C THR A 94 -21.69 5.74 -11.66
N VAL A 95 -21.10 6.20 -10.57
CA VAL A 95 -19.67 6.04 -10.31
C VAL A 95 -19.45 4.53 -10.38
N VAL A 96 -18.91 4.08 -11.51
CA VAL A 96 -18.63 2.67 -11.73
C VAL A 96 -17.52 2.34 -10.76
N SER A 97 -17.84 1.53 -9.74
CA SER A 97 -16.87 1.08 -8.75
C SER A 97 -15.64 0.50 -9.47
N ARG A 98 -14.45 0.91 -9.01
CA ARG A 98 -13.18 0.38 -9.52
C ARG A 98 -12.91 -1.03 -8.98
N LEU A 99 -13.69 -1.47 -7.99
CA LEU A 99 -13.59 -2.79 -7.40
C LEU A 99 -14.22 -3.87 -8.31
N PRO A 100 -13.56 -5.01 -8.51
CA PRO A 100 -14.14 -6.11 -9.25
C PRO A 100 -15.39 -6.69 -8.58
N LYS A 101 -16.39 -7.07 -9.37
CA LYS A 101 -17.61 -7.75 -8.86
C LYS A 101 -17.31 -8.98 -8.01
N VAL A 102 -16.27 -9.73 -8.37
CA VAL A 102 -15.85 -10.94 -7.62
C VAL A 102 -15.38 -10.60 -6.21
N TRP A 103 -14.69 -9.47 -6.05
CA TRP A 103 -14.20 -8.99 -4.76
C TRP A 103 -15.37 -8.50 -3.89
N LEU A 104 -16.29 -7.72 -4.48
CA LEU A 104 -17.53 -7.32 -3.79
C LEU A 104 -18.40 -8.51 -3.35
N MET A 105 -18.48 -9.57 -4.16
CA MET A 105 -19.18 -10.79 -3.80
C MET A 105 -18.47 -11.57 -2.69
N GLN A 106 -17.13 -11.58 -2.68
CA GLN A 106 -16.33 -12.28 -1.68
C GLN A 106 -16.52 -11.68 -0.29
N TYR A 107 -16.41 -10.36 -0.16
CA TYR A 107 -16.39 -9.69 1.15
C TYR A 107 -17.76 -9.14 1.58
N PHE A 108 -18.58 -8.69 0.63
CA PHE A 108 -19.87 -8.03 0.91
C PHE A 108 -21.09 -8.78 0.38
N ASN A 109 -20.90 -9.94 -0.26
CA ASN A 109 -21.97 -10.77 -0.83
C ASN A 109 -22.93 -9.97 -1.74
N THR A 110 -22.38 -9.02 -2.52
CA THR A 110 -23.15 -8.20 -3.47
C THR A 110 -22.40 -8.01 -4.79
N GLU A 111 -23.14 -7.96 -5.90
CA GLU A 111 -22.57 -7.71 -7.23
C GLU A 111 -22.32 -6.22 -7.52
N ALA A 112 -22.99 -5.35 -6.77
CA ALA A 112 -22.87 -3.90 -6.87
C ALA A 112 -23.00 -3.29 -5.47
N CYS A 113 -22.14 -2.33 -5.17
CA CYS A 113 -22.19 -1.71 -3.86
C CYS A 113 -23.48 -0.89 -3.68
N GLN A 114 -24.23 -1.19 -2.62
CA GLN A 114 -25.47 -0.48 -2.25
C GLN A 114 -25.24 0.55 -1.14
N ASP A 115 -24.25 0.32 -0.29
CA ASP A 115 -23.86 1.20 0.81
C ASP A 115 -22.44 1.74 0.59
N PRO A 116 -22.30 2.98 0.10
CA PRO A 116 -21.00 3.57 -0.19
C PRO A 116 -20.07 3.71 1.02
N VAL A 117 -20.58 3.62 2.25
CA VAL A 117 -19.78 3.71 3.48
C VAL A 117 -19.23 2.35 3.91
N VAL A 118 -19.76 1.25 3.37
CA VAL A 118 -19.33 -0.12 3.70
C VAL A 118 -18.57 -0.75 2.53
N CYS A 119 -19.17 -0.78 1.34
CA CYS A 119 -18.61 -1.47 0.17
C CYS A 119 -18.10 -0.52 -0.92
N GLY A 120 -18.14 0.79 -0.66
CA GLY A 120 -17.71 1.80 -1.64
C GLY A 120 -16.20 1.80 -1.78
N ASP A 121 -15.68 2.24 -2.93
CA ASP A 121 -14.23 2.27 -3.19
C ASP A 121 -13.43 3.02 -2.10
N GLU A 122 -13.99 4.07 -1.52
CA GLU A 122 -13.36 4.94 -0.50
C GLU A 122 -13.84 4.63 0.93
N ALA A 123 -14.62 3.56 1.11
CA ALA A 123 -15.04 3.12 2.43
C ALA A 123 -13.91 2.39 3.14
N ASP A 124 -13.87 2.50 4.46
CA ASP A 124 -12.96 1.82 5.39
C ASP A 124 -13.83 1.25 6.53
N PRO A 125 -14.46 0.08 6.32
CA PRO A 125 -15.44 -0.46 7.27
C PRO A 125 -14.80 -1.02 8.56
N GLU A 126 -13.54 -1.42 8.52
CA GLU A 126 -12.72 -1.86 9.67
C GLU A 126 -12.05 -0.71 10.43
N SER A 127 -12.00 0.49 9.82
CA SER A 127 -11.39 1.70 10.40
C SER A 127 -9.91 1.52 10.74
N ASP A 128 -9.19 0.81 9.87
CA ASP A 128 -7.76 0.49 10.02
C ASP A 128 -6.85 1.46 9.24
N GLY A 129 -7.45 2.37 8.47
CA GLY A 129 -6.74 3.38 7.68
C GLY A 129 -6.54 3.03 6.20
N LEU A 130 -7.10 1.91 5.70
CA LEU A 130 -7.15 1.62 4.26
C LEU A 130 -8.57 1.70 3.71
N SER A 131 -8.68 2.27 2.51
CA SER A 131 -9.94 2.21 1.75
C SER A 131 -10.09 0.84 1.10
N ASN A 132 -11.32 0.37 0.87
CA ASN A 132 -11.63 -0.84 0.11
C ASN A 132 -10.85 -0.95 -1.23
N LEU A 133 -10.62 0.17 -1.90
CA LEU A 133 -9.81 0.18 -3.12
C LEU A 133 -8.33 -0.03 -2.87
N ASP A 134 -7.78 0.51 -1.78
CA ASP A 134 -6.38 0.33 -1.41
C ASP A 134 -6.15 -1.05 -0.81
N GLU A 135 -7.07 -1.52 0.02
CA GLU A 135 -7.27 -2.91 0.44
C GLU A 135 -7.14 -3.89 -0.74
N PHE A 136 -7.96 -3.69 -1.78
CA PHE A 136 -7.90 -4.52 -2.99
C PHE A 136 -6.54 -4.49 -3.69
N LYS A 137 -5.83 -3.36 -3.66
CA LYS A 137 -4.48 -3.25 -4.26
C LYS A 137 -3.40 -3.89 -3.39
N ALA A 138 -3.54 -3.80 -2.07
CA ALA A 138 -2.64 -4.40 -1.09
C ALA A 138 -2.86 -5.91 -0.97
N GLY A 139 -4.04 -6.40 -1.33
CA GLY A 139 -4.42 -7.81 -1.19
C GLY A 139 -4.96 -8.17 0.18
N THR A 140 -5.32 -7.16 0.98
CA THR A 140 -5.84 -7.27 2.34
C THR A 140 -7.36 -7.44 2.33
N SER A 141 -7.93 -7.65 3.52
CA SER A 141 -9.32 -8.04 3.72
C SER A 141 -10.15 -6.89 4.31
N PRO A 142 -11.18 -6.38 3.60
CA PRO A 142 -11.95 -5.16 3.95
C PRO A 142 -13.00 -5.41 5.03
N VAL A 143 -12.72 -6.39 5.88
CA VAL A 143 -13.52 -6.86 7.00
C VAL A 143 -12.63 -7.42 8.11
N SER A 144 -11.30 -7.32 7.97
CA SER A 144 -10.30 -7.74 8.94
C SER A 144 -9.24 -6.64 9.01
N PRO A 145 -9.13 -5.87 10.10
CA PRO A 145 -8.14 -4.80 10.21
C PRO A 145 -6.69 -5.29 10.22
N ASP A 146 -6.46 -6.59 10.40
CA ASP A 146 -5.15 -7.27 10.42
C ASP A 146 -5.35 -8.56 9.62
N THR A 147 -4.91 -8.56 8.36
CA THR A 147 -5.22 -9.65 7.42
C THR A 147 -4.39 -10.89 7.70
N ASP A 148 -3.12 -10.70 8.08
CA ASP A 148 -2.22 -11.81 8.31
C ASP A 148 -2.21 -12.30 9.76
N GLU A 149 -2.76 -11.55 10.71
CA GLU A 149 -2.84 -11.83 12.16
C GLU A 149 -1.48 -11.82 12.86
N ASP A 150 -0.67 -10.80 12.60
CA ASP A 150 0.60 -10.57 13.29
C ASP A 150 0.54 -9.49 14.40
N GLY A 151 -0.60 -8.79 14.47
CA GLY A 151 -0.88 -7.75 15.46
C GLY A 151 -0.64 -6.32 14.97
N LEU A 152 -0.31 -6.12 13.70
CA LEU A 152 -0.32 -4.81 13.04
C LEU A 152 -1.57 -4.67 12.18
N ALA A 153 -2.12 -3.45 12.11
CA ALA A 153 -3.22 -3.15 11.24
C ALA A 153 -2.73 -3.00 9.80
N ASP A 154 -3.45 -3.52 8.81
CA ASP A 154 -3.05 -3.53 7.39
C ASP A 154 -2.71 -2.11 6.91
N GLY A 155 -3.53 -1.13 7.31
CA GLY A 155 -3.27 0.28 7.01
C GLY A 155 -2.05 0.88 7.68
N ASP A 156 -1.69 0.47 8.89
CA ASP A 156 -0.47 0.91 9.55
C ASP A 156 0.77 0.28 8.91
N GLU A 157 0.67 -0.97 8.48
CA GLU A 157 1.72 -1.66 7.75
C GLU A 157 2.03 -0.98 6.42
N VAL A 158 1.01 -0.71 5.61
CA VAL A 158 1.17 -0.03 4.32
C VAL A 158 1.65 1.42 4.50
N ASN A 159 1.04 2.16 5.43
CA ASN A 159 1.25 3.61 5.50
C ASN A 159 2.40 4.03 6.43
N VAL A 160 2.73 3.25 7.46
CA VAL A 160 3.71 3.60 8.50
C VAL A 160 4.92 2.67 8.51
N TYR A 161 4.71 1.36 8.68
CA TYR A 161 5.80 0.40 8.89
C TYR A 161 6.42 -0.15 7.62
N LYS A 162 5.79 0.08 6.47
CA LYS A 162 6.23 -0.34 5.13
C LYS A 162 6.48 -1.84 5.03
N THR A 163 5.73 -2.62 5.82
CA THR A 163 5.66 -4.08 5.81
C THR A 163 4.65 -4.57 4.78
N ASP A 164 4.64 -5.87 4.53
CA ASP A 164 3.73 -6.56 3.61
C ASP A 164 2.53 -7.09 4.41
N PRO A 165 1.34 -6.46 4.32
CA PRO A 165 0.22 -6.70 5.24
C PRO A 165 -0.49 -8.06 5.06
N VAL A 166 -0.03 -8.87 4.10
CA VAL A 166 -0.55 -10.22 3.89
C VAL A 166 0.45 -11.29 4.33
N LEU A 167 1.56 -10.90 4.96
CA LEU A 167 2.63 -11.78 5.39
C LEU A 167 3.07 -11.43 6.82
N LYS A 168 2.77 -12.32 7.77
CA LYS A 168 3.27 -12.22 9.16
C LYS A 168 4.76 -11.91 9.29
N TYR A 169 5.53 -12.24 8.26
CA TYR A 169 6.96 -12.01 8.18
C TYR A 169 7.24 -11.32 6.84
N THR A 170 7.31 -9.99 6.81
CA THR A 170 7.69 -9.25 5.60
C THR A 170 9.04 -9.72 5.07
N ASP A 171 9.97 -9.96 5.99
CA ASP A 171 11.25 -10.56 5.65
C ASP A 171 11.12 -12.07 5.42
N ARG A 172 11.52 -12.50 4.23
CA ARG A 172 11.41 -13.90 3.77
C ARG A 172 12.52 -14.82 4.26
N ARG A 173 13.46 -14.33 5.08
CA ARG A 173 14.53 -15.16 5.67
C ARG A 173 13.91 -16.12 6.68
N THR A 174 14.30 -17.39 6.57
CA THR A 174 13.76 -18.50 7.37
C THR A 174 13.83 -18.29 8.89
N ILE A 175 14.75 -17.43 9.39
CA ILE A 175 14.86 -17.20 10.83
C ILE A 175 13.70 -16.38 11.40
N ALA A 176 13.13 -15.44 10.66
CA ALA A 176 11.99 -14.65 11.13
C ALA A 176 10.84 -15.60 11.51
N VAL A 177 10.58 -16.58 10.64
CA VAL A 177 9.59 -17.63 10.82
C VAL A 177 9.92 -18.58 11.97
N GLN A 178 11.17 -19.05 12.09
CA GLN A 178 11.53 -20.07 13.10
C GLN A 178 11.54 -19.54 14.53
N ALA A 179 11.80 -18.24 14.71
CA ALA A 179 11.87 -17.61 16.02
C ALA A 179 10.63 -16.75 16.34
N ASP A 180 9.56 -16.85 15.53
CA ASP A 180 8.30 -16.12 15.70
C ASP A 180 8.51 -14.59 15.75
N TYR A 181 9.51 -14.10 15.01
CA TYR A 181 9.75 -12.67 14.81
C TYR A 181 8.86 -12.15 13.69
N ASN A 182 7.56 -12.21 13.91
CA ASN A 182 6.61 -11.51 13.04
C ASN A 182 6.82 -9.99 13.13
N ASP A 183 6.21 -9.24 12.23
CA ASP A 183 6.51 -7.81 12.10
C ASP A 183 6.01 -7.03 13.33
N GLY A 184 4.83 -7.37 13.84
CA GLY A 184 4.30 -6.86 15.10
C GLY A 184 5.20 -7.13 16.31
N HIS A 185 5.75 -8.34 16.43
CA HIS A 185 6.70 -8.72 17.47
C HIS A 185 8.01 -7.93 17.33
N SER A 186 8.49 -7.77 16.10
CA SER A 186 9.72 -7.03 15.81
C SER A 186 9.59 -5.59 16.28
N LEU A 187 8.54 -4.88 15.85
CA LEU A 187 8.30 -3.49 16.23
C LEU A 187 8.07 -3.31 17.73
N LYS A 188 7.31 -4.22 18.36
CA LYS A 188 7.07 -4.20 19.81
C LYS A 188 8.37 -4.26 20.62
N ASN A 189 9.38 -4.95 20.09
CA ASN A 189 10.69 -5.09 20.71
C ASN A 189 11.75 -4.13 20.13
N ASN A 190 11.32 -3.13 19.35
CA ASN A 190 12.15 -2.08 18.77
C ASN A 190 13.15 -2.58 17.69
N TYR A 191 12.77 -3.64 16.97
CA TYR A 191 13.46 -4.18 15.79
C TYR A 191 12.79 -3.72 14.50
N ASP A 192 13.57 -3.66 13.43
CA ASP A 192 13.08 -3.37 12.09
C ASP A 192 12.54 -4.66 11.42
N PRO A 193 11.23 -4.73 11.11
CA PRO A 193 10.63 -5.90 10.47
C PRO A 193 11.13 -6.14 9.04
N LEU A 194 11.65 -5.11 8.36
CA LEU A 194 12.21 -5.23 7.01
C LEU A 194 13.62 -5.80 7.03
N THR A 195 14.26 -5.78 8.19
CA THR A 195 15.58 -6.37 8.44
C THR A 195 15.62 -7.01 9.83
N PRO A 196 14.89 -8.12 10.07
CA PRO A 196 14.75 -8.70 11.40
C PRO A 196 16.09 -8.91 12.07
N GLY A 197 16.11 -8.64 13.38
CA GLY A 197 17.29 -8.67 14.24
C GLY A 197 18.13 -7.39 14.24
N ILE A 198 17.88 -6.44 13.34
CA ILE A 198 18.45 -5.08 13.42
C ILE A 198 17.50 -4.18 14.22
N LEU A 199 18.05 -3.33 15.10
CA LEU A 199 17.26 -2.32 15.80
C LEU A 199 16.79 -1.22 14.84
N LEU A 200 15.61 -0.67 15.11
CA LEU A 200 15.16 0.54 14.42
C LEU A 200 16.21 1.65 14.57
N THR A 201 16.73 2.13 13.44
CA THR A 201 17.68 3.25 13.41
C THR A 201 16.98 4.56 13.75
N GLU A 202 17.71 5.58 14.21
CA GLU A 202 17.13 6.91 14.49
C GLU A 202 16.39 7.49 13.27
N THR A 203 16.94 7.29 12.07
CA THR A 203 16.30 7.70 10.81
C THR A 203 14.98 6.96 10.59
N ARG A 204 14.96 5.63 10.80
CA ARG A 204 13.75 4.82 10.64
C ARG A 204 12.69 5.21 11.66
N ILE A 205 13.07 5.42 12.93
CA ILE A 205 12.18 5.89 14.00
C ILE A 205 11.60 7.26 13.63
N SER A 206 12.41 8.20 13.14
CA SER A 206 11.93 9.51 12.72
C SER A 206 10.93 9.42 11.58
N GLN A 207 11.14 8.50 10.64
CA GLN A 207 10.21 8.29 9.53
C GLN A 207 8.90 7.65 10.00
N ILE A 208 8.96 6.58 10.79
CA ILE A 208 7.80 5.94 11.41
C ILE A 208 6.98 6.98 12.20
N THR A 209 7.66 7.84 12.97
CA THR A 209 7.00 8.89 13.76
C THR A 209 6.30 9.92 12.86
N ALA A 210 6.93 10.32 11.75
CA ALA A 210 6.34 11.25 10.79
C ALA A 210 5.13 10.65 10.06
N ASP A 211 5.24 9.39 9.64
CA ASP A 211 4.18 8.66 8.96
C ASP A 211 3.01 8.42 9.94
N ALA A 212 3.26 7.96 11.16
CA ALA A 212 2.23 7.78 12.20
C ALA A 212 1.55 9.11 12.59
N THR A 213 2.26 10.24 12.52
CA THR A 213 1.64 11.57 12.72
C THR A 213 0.72 11.95 11.56
N THR A 214 1.04 11.49 10.35
CA THR A 214 0.30 11.81 9.12
C THR A 214 -0.94 10.94 8.96
N PHE A 215 -0.80 9.63 9.21
CA PHE A 215 -1.84 8.63 8.97
C PHE A 215 -2.59 8.20 10.24
N GLY A 216 -2.03 8.45 11.41
CA GLY A 216 -2.50 7.84 12.65
C GLY A 216 -1.96 6.43 12.84
N LEU A 217 -2.31 5.81 13.97
CA LEU A 217 -2.20 4.38 14.18
C LEU A 217 -3.60 3.85 14.49
N HIS A 218 -3.82 2.57 14.20
CA HIS A 218 -5.12 1.92 14.29
C HIS A 218 -5.03 0.64 15.13
N GLU A 219 -6.18 0.05 15.47
CA GLU A 219 -6.17 -1.26 16.15
C GLU A 219 -6.06 -2.37 15.11
N PRO A 220 -5.31 -3.47 15.38
CA PRO A 220 -4.72 -3.84 16.67
C PRO A 220 -3.33 -3.25 16.98
N THR A 221 -2.69 -2.52 16.06
CA THR A 221 -1.32 -1.98 16.22
C THR A 221 -1.13 -1.25 17.55
N ILE A 222 -2.05 -0.35 17.89
CA ILE A 222 -2.01 0.45 19.13
C ILE A 222 -1.88 -0.46 20.35
N THR A 223 -2.73 -1.48 20.44
CA THR A 223 -2.71 -2.45 21.53
C THR A 223 -1.45 -3.31 21.51
N THR A 224 -1.05 -3.80 20.32
CA THR A 224 0.12 -4.68 20.16
C THR A 224 1.41 -4.01 20.61
N LEU A 225 1.64 -2.78 20.18
CA LEU A 225 2.84 -2.00 20.48
C LEU A 225 2.75 -1.29 21.84
N GLY A 226 1.59 -1.29 22.48
CA GLY A 226 1.37 -0.58 23.74
C GLY A 226 1.47 0.94 23.61
N VAL A 227 1.25 1.47 22.41
CA VAL A 227 1.33 2.90 22.10
C VAL A 227 0.04 3.54 22.58
N SER A 228 -0.01 3.92 23.86
CA SER A 228 -1.05 4.82 24.33
C SER A 228 -0.83 6.17 23.64
N ASN A 229 -1.89 6.78 23.07
CA ASN A 229 -1.84 8.17 22.60
C ASN A 229 -1.45 9.11 23.76
N GLY A 230 -0.14 9.33 23.95
CA GLY A 230 0.42 10.13 25.04
C GLY A 230 1.60 9.46 25.76
N ASN A 231 2.79 9.99 25.50
CA ASN A 231 4.06 9.82 26.24
C ASN A 231 4.62 8.40 26.38
N GLN A 232 5.64 8.15 25.56
CA GLN A 232 6.70 7.14 25.70
C GLN A 232 7.17 7.02 27.16
N SER A 233 6.89 5.87 27.78
CA SER A 233 7.50 5.46 29.05
C SER A 233 8.53 4.38 28.76
N SER A 234 9.80 4.74 28.89
CA SER A 234 10.95 3.84 28.87
C SER A 234 10.84 2.80 29.99
N SER A 235 10.45 1.59 29.61
CA SER A 235 10.51 0.40 30.46
C SER A 235 11.96 -0.09 30.52
N ASN A 236 12.48 -0.21 31.75
CA ASN A 236 13.83 -0.69 32.08
C ASN A 236 13.90 -2.24 31.92
N GLN A 237 13.54 -2.74 30.74
CA GLN A 237 13.60 -4.16 30.38
C GLN A 237 14.91 -4.43 29.65
N THR A 238 15.62 -5.47 30.11
CA THR A 238 16.82 -6.01 29.45
C THR A 238 16.46 -6.45 28.04
N LYS A 239 17.17 -5.91 27.05
CA LYS A 239 16.91 -6.09 25.62
C LYS A 239 17.83 -7.17 25.04
N THR A 240 17.34 -7.95 24.08
CA THR A 240 18.16 -8.96 23.39
C THR A 240 18.35 -8.58 21.93
N ILE A 241 19.53 -8.13 21.52
CA ILE A 241 19.90 -7.69 20.16
C ILE A 241 20.45 -8.83 19.34
N SER A 242 20.22 -8.85 18.03
CA SER A 242 20.86 -9.82 17.14
C SER A 242 21.96 -9.17 16.28
N VAL A 243 23.01 -9.93 15.99
CA VAL A 243 24.04 -9.57 15.02
C VAL A 243 24.14 -10.71 14.01
N PHE A 244 23.96 -10.41 12.74
CA PHE A 244 24.09 -11.38 11.66
C PHE A 244 25.52 -11.46 11.16
N ILE A 245 25.95 -12.65 10.75
CA ILE A 245 27.16 -12.85 9.97
C ILE A 245 26.71 -13.23 8.57
N GLU A 246 26.69 -12.24 7.67
CA GLU A 246 26.16 -12.38 6.31
C GLU A 246 27.04 -11.60 5.35
N ASN A 247 27.31 -12.19 4.17
CA ASN A 247 28.22 -11.63 3.17
C ASN A 247 29.62 -11.34 3.74
N LYS A 248 30.07 -12.14 4.73
CA LYS A 248 31.35 -11.96 5.43
C LYS A 248 31.45 -10.65 6.22
N GLU A 249 30.33 -10.14 6.71
CA GLU A 249 30.27 -8.93 7.54
C GLU A 249 29.40 -9.18 8.78
N PHE A 250 29.70 -8.48 9.89
CA PHE A 250 28.79 -8.42 11.02
C PHE A 250 27.75 -7.33 10.77
N LEU A 251 26.47 -7.66 10.87
CA LEU A 251 25.36 -6.74 10.61
C LEU A 251 24.43 -6.67 11.84
N PRO A 252 24.27 -5.51 12.49
CA PRO A 252 25.04 -4.28 12.23
C PRO A 252 26.51 -4.43 12.67
N GLU A 253 27.41 -3.69 12.03
CA GLU A 253 28.84 -3.67 12.40
C GLU A 253 29.03 -3.09 13.80
N THR A 254 28.22 -2.08 14.16
CA THR A 254 28.21 -1.47 15.49
C THR A 254 26.83 -1.55 16.13
N SER A 255 26.75 -2.06 17.36
CA SER A 255 25.52 -2.10 18.17
C SER A 255 25.67 -1.27 19.44
N PHE A 256 24.62 -0.52 19.80
CA PHE A 256 24.55 0.27 21.04
C PHE A 256 23.55 -0.37 22.00
N ILE A 257 24.01 -0.74 23.19
CA ILE A 257 23.22 -1.51 24.16
C ILE A 257 23.37 -0.92 25.55
N ASN A 258 22.46 -1.25 26.46
CA ASN A 258 22.59 -0.90 27.88
C ASN A 258 23.12 -2.09 28.68
N ARG A 259 23.67 -1.80 29.86
CA ARG A 259 24.04 -2.86 30.81
C ARG A 259 22.86 -3.80 31.12
N GLY A 260 23.12 -5.11 31.03
CA GLY A 260 22.13 -6.18 31.20
C GLY A 260 21.50 -6.66 29.90
N ASP A 261 21.78 -5.99 28.78
CA ASP A 261 21.30 -6.42 27.46
C ASP A 261 22.10 -7.64 26.95
N THR A 262 21.45 -8.48 26.17
CA THR A 262 22.05 -9.67 25.54
C THR A 262 22.23 -9.45 24.06
N VAL A 263 23.36 -9.86 23.48
CA VAL A 263 23.55 -9.90 22.02
C VAL A 263 23.57 -11.35 21.57
N VAL A 264 22.90 -11.65 20.46
CA VAL A 264 22.80 -12.96 19.82
C VAL A 264 23.42 -12.87 18.43
N TRP A 265 24.56 -13.49 18.20
CA TRP A 265 25.13 -13.64 16.87
C TRP A 265 24.48 -14.81 16.15
N LEU A 266 24.18 -14.65 14.86
CA LEU A 266 23.67 -15.69 13.97
C LEU A 266 24.51 -15.76 12.71
N ASN A 267 25.02 -16.95 12.39
CA ASN A 267 25.66 -17.17 11.11
C ASN A 267 24.62 -17.40 9.99
N LYS A 268 24.65 -16.58 8.94
CA LYS A 268 23.88 -16.74 7.69
C LYS A 268 24.73 -17.06 6.47
N ASP A 269 26.04 -17.01 6.58
CA ASP A 269 26.94 -17.46 5.54
C ASP A 269 26.97 -18.99 5.46
N SER A 270 27.28 -19.50 4.27
CA SER A 270 27.65 -20.92 4.13
C SER A 270 29.00 -21.23 4.78
N ASP A 271 29.84 -20.20 4.92
CA ASP A 271 31.13 -20.28 5.59
C ASP A 271 30.92 -20.41 7.11
N GLN A 272 31.83 -21.12 7.79
CA GLN A 272 31.78 -21.24 9.24
C GLN A 272 32.42 -20.03 9.89
N HIS A 273 31.84 -19.60 11.00
CA HIS A 273 32.25 -18.39 11.73
C HIS A 273 32.40 -18.68 13.22
N LYS A 274 33.21 -17.88 13.92
CA LYS A 274 33.46 -18.02 15.34
C LYS A 274 33.70 -16.66 15.98
N VAL A 275 32.70 -16.18 16.71
CA VAL A 275 32.68 -14.85 17.31
C VAL A 275 33.51 -14.82 18.59
N LYS A 276 34.45 -13.88 18.65
CA LYS A 276 35.40 -13.80 19.75
C LYS A 276 35.72 -12.37 20.16
N TYR A 277 35.78 -12.16 21.47
CA TYR A 277 36.36 -10.98 22.09
C TYR A 277 37.33 -11.42 23.18
N ASN A 278 38.60 -11.06 23.01
CA ASN A 278 39.67 -11.39 23.97
C ASN A 278 40.69 -10.25 24.02
N LEU A 279 40.33 -9.16 24.68
CA LEU A 279 41.25 -8.04 24.90
C LEU A 279 41.00 -7.45 26.29
N THR A 280 42.07 -7.44 27.10
CA THR A 280 42.25 -6.77 28.41
C THR A 280 41.53 -7.38 29.62
N SER A 281 42.11 -7.18 30.80
CA SER A 281 41.61 -7.70 32.10
C SER A 281 40.41 -6.92 32.67
N GLU A 282 39.89 -5.94 31.94
CA GLU A 282 38.90 -4.98 32.44
C GLU A 282 37.48 -5.24 31.94
N LEU A 283 37.33 -5.88 30.76
CA LEU A 283 36.03 -6.23 30.18
C LEU A 283 35.86 -7.76 30.10
N PRO A 284 34.64 -8.29 30.34
CA PRO A 284 34.36 -9.72 30.18
C PRO A 284 34.67 -10.23 28.76
N ASN A 285 35.46 -11.31 28.68
CA ASN A 285 35.74 -12.00 27.43
C ASN A 285 34.60 -12.93 27.02
N PHE A 286 34.45 -13.15 25.71
CA PHE A 286 33.57 -14.18 25.16
C PHE A 286 34.22 -14.90 23.97
N ASP A 287 33.94 -16.19 23.86
CA ASP A 287 34.47 -17.08 22.83
C ASP A 287 33.36 -18.05 22.45
N SER A 288 32.79 -17.90 21.26
CA SER A 288 31.69 -18.74 20.80
C SER A 288 32.17 -20.13 20.41
N GLN A 289 31.25 -21.07 20.25
CA GLN A 289 31.48 -22.26 19.44
C GLN A 289 31.64 -21.87 17.95
N VAL A 290 32.14 -22.80 17.12
CA VAL A 290 32.06 -22.63 15.66
C VAL A 290 30.59 -22.67 15.27
N LEU A 291 30.13 -21.61 14.62
CA LEU A 291 28.78 -21.43 14.12
C LEU A 291 28.76 -21.87 12.65
N GLY A 292 28.04 -22.95 12.36
CA GLY A 292 27.61 -23.27 10.99
C GLY A 292 26.41 -22.42 10.55
N LEU A 293 25.97 -22.59 9.31
CA LEU A 293 24.76 -21.96 8.77
C LEU A 293 23.58 -22.11 9.76
N ASP A 294 22.91 -20.99 10.03
CA ASP A 294 21.76 -20.85 10.93
C ASP A 294 22.01 -21.16 12.42
N GLN A 295 23.28 -21.29 12.85
CA GLN A 295 23.60 -21.45 14.27
C GLN A 295 23.83 -20.12 14.98
N THR A 296 23.49 -20.09 16.28
CA THR A 296 23.57 -18.89 17.11
C THR A 296 24.55 -19.01 18.28
N PHE A 297 25.03 -17.86 18.73
CA PHE A 297 25.76 -17.65 19.98
C PHE A 297 25.19 -16.42 20.70
N SER A 298 25.14 -16.41 22.03
CA SER A 298 24.59 -15.29 22.79
C SER A 298 25.47 -14.90 23.98
N PHE A 299 25.56 -13.60 24.26
CA PHE A 299 26.31 -13.07 25.39
C PHE A 299 25.61 -11.87 26.03
N THR A 300 25.52 -11.84 27.36
CA THR A 300 24.94 -10.74 28.14
C THR A 300 26.01 -9.78 28.63
N PHE A 301 25.79 -8.49 28.44
CA PHE A 301 26.76 -7.44 28.70
C PHE A 301 26.41 -6.65 29.95
N ASP A 302 27.06 -6.98 31.08
CA ASP A 302 26.78 -6.32 32.37
C ASP A 302 27.76 -5.16 32.68
N VAL A 303 28.82 -5.00 31.89
CA VAL A 303 29.88 -4.01 32.11
C VAL A 303 29.85 -2.99 30.97
N ALA A 304 29.79 -1.72 31.31
CA ALA A 304 29.85 -0.63 30.33
C ALA A 304 31.25 -0.58 29.69
N GLY A 305 31.30 -0.34 28.38
CA GLY A 305 32.56 -0.35 27.63
C GLY A 305 32.36 -0.55 26.13
N THR A 306 33.48 -0.54 25.40
CA THR A 306 33.50 -0.79 23.95
C THR A 306 34.18 -2.12 23.69
N TYR A 307 33.42 -3.06 23.13
CA TYR A 307 33.87 -4.42 22.83
C TYR A 307 34.12 -4.54 21.33
N ASN A 308 35.38 -4.43 20.92
CA ASN A 308 35.79 -4.66 19.54
C ASN A 308 36.03 -6.17 19.34
N TYR A 309 35.03 -6.87 18.84
CA TYR A 309 35.05 -8.31 18.60
C TYR A 309 35.34 -8.62 17.14
N PHE A 310 35.69 -9.86 16.85
CA PHE A 310 36.06 -10.31 15.51
C PHE A 310 35.69 -11.78 15.30
N ASP A 311 35.74 -12.21 14.04
CA ASP A 311 35.65 -13.62 13.69
C ASP A 311 37.02 -14.33 13.78
N GLU A 312 37.15 -15.37 14.58
CA GLU A 312 38.42 -16.08 14.77
C GLU A 312 38.85 -16.89 13.52
N LEU A 313 37.90 -17.30 12.67
CA LEU A 313 38.18 -18.01 11.42
C LEU A 313 38.51 -17.04 10.28
N SER A 314 37.99 -15.82 10.32
CA SER A 314 38.22 -14.74 9.35
C SER A 314 38.44 -13.38 10.06
N PRO A 315 39.64 -13.10 10.59
CA PRO A 315 39.91 -11.94 11.46
C PRO A 315 39.70 -10.55 10.83
N GLU A 316 39.55 -10.47 9.52
CA GLU A 316 39.14 -9.27 8.79
C GLU A 316 37.68 -8.85 9.06
N ILE A 317 36.84 -9.78 9.52
CA ILE A 317 35.45 -9.51 9.89
C ILE A 317 35.44 -9.04 11.34
N THR A 318 35.14 -7.76 11.54
CA THR A 318 35.16 -7.09 12.86
C THR A 318 33.84 -6.42 13.16
N GLY A 319 33.50 -6.32 14.45
CA GLY A 319 32.33 -5.59 14.91
C GLY A 319 32.58 -4.94 16.27
N VAL A 320 31.66 -4.05 16.65
CA VAL A 320 31.75 -3.22 17.85
C VAL A 320 30.45 -3.28 18.64
N ILE A 321 30.53 -3.60 19.92
CA ILE A 321 29.42 -3.40 20.86
C ILE A 321 29.78 -2.24 21.79
N GLU A 322 28.96 -1.18 21.81
CA GLU A 322 29.04 -0.10 22.79
C GLU A 322 27.99 -0.30 23.88
N VAL A 323 28.44 -0.51 25.10
CA VAL A 323 27.59 -0.73 26.28
C VAL A 323 27.58 0.53 27.15
N ARG A 324 26.38 1.08 27.42
CA ARG A 324 26.15 2.25 28.29
C ARG A 324 25.51 1.89 29.63
#